data_AF-A0ABD1UI85-F1
#
_entry.id   AF-A0ABD1UI85-F1
#
_cell.length_a   1.000
_cell.length_b   1.000
_cell.length_c   1.000
_cell.angle_alpha   90.00
_cell.angle_beta   90.00
_cell.angle_gamma   90.00
#
_symmetry.space_group_name_H-M   'P 1'
#
loop_
_entity.id
_entity.type
_entity.pdbx_description
1 polymer ?
#
loop_
_entity_poly.entity_id
_entity_poly.type
_entity_poly.pdbx_seq_one_letter_code
_entity_poly.pdbx_strand_id
1 'polypeptide(L)'
;MYMEGTRDESRPSTATWWSSDFVEKFGSASLDSIEGVLRNRETSDDNEYNKWSYRAASRTLWMTGMLSEPIPNGFYSVVPDKKLKELFEDIPTLEELHALEFDGLRADVILVDAGKDKKLSMLKQLIVALVKGLNSNPAAVIKKIAGLVSDFYKRPNLEPSPNKAALEDHVSGNRGVQMLGQIKHGSCRPRAILFKVLADTVGLACRLTVGLPTEGSF
;
A
#
# COMPACT_ATOMS: atom_id res chain seq x y z
N MET A 1 -24.81 2.86 -65.73
CA MET A 1 -24.96 1.72 -64.81
C MET A 1 -24.04 1.94 -63.63
N TYR A 2 -24.63 2.15 -62.45
CA TYR A 2 -24.13 2.11 -61.03
C TYR A 2 -22.94 3.03 -60.67
N MET A 3 -23.02 4.06 -59.80
CA MET A 3 -23.47 4.26 -58.38
C MET A 3 -22.60 3.59 -57.28
N GLU A 4 -22.31 4.39 -56.25
CA GLU A 4 -21.81 4.10 -54.89
C GLU A 4 -20.35 3.59 -54.73
N GLY A 5 -19.57 3.96 -53.72
CA GLY A 5 -19.92 4.62 -52.47
C GLY A 5 -18.70 4.88 -51.58
N THR A 6 -18.81 5.92 -50.77
CA THR A 6 -17.99 6.23 -49.60
C THR A 6 -18.02 5.09 -48.59
N ARG A 7 -16.87 4.77 -47.99
CA ARG A 7 -16.82 4.03 -46.72
C ARG A 7 -15.79 4.65 -45.79
N ASP A 8 -16.34 5.31 -44.78
CA ASP A 8 -15.71 5.62 -43.50
C ASP A 8 -15.21 4.32 -42.85
N GLU A 9 -13.94 4.27 -42.47
CA GLU A 9 -13.44 3.27 -41.55
C GLU A 9 -13.35 3.89 -40.15
N SER A 10 -14.45 3.70 -39.41
CA SER A 10 -14.61 4.08 -38.02
C SER A 10 -13.78 3.15 -37.13
N ARG A 11 -12.77 3.74 -36.50
CA ARG A 11 -11.94 3.15 -35.46
C ARG A 11 -12.82 2.91 -34.21
N PRO A 12 -12.85 1.71 -33.61
CA PRO A 12 -13.69 1.48 -32.44
C PRO A 12 -13.08 2.15 -31.21
N SER A 13 -13.76 3.20 -30.76
CA SER A 13 -13.55 3.88 -29.48
C SER A 13 -13.74 2.89 -28.33
N THR A 14 -12.70 2.71 -27.52
CA THR A 14 -12.75 1.95 -26.27
C THR A 14 -13.70 2.63 -25.29
N ALA A 15 -14.91 2.08 -25.18
CA ALA A 15 -15.94 2.56 -24.28
C ALA A 15 -15.56 2.34 -22.81
N THR A 16 -15.59 3.45 -22.08
CA THR A 16 -15.57 3.59 -20.62
C THR A 16 -16.73 2.78 -20.02
N TRP A 17 -16.44 1.65 -19.38
CA TRP A 17 -17.43 0.85 -18.66
C TRP A 17 -17.24 0.98 -17.15
N TRP A 18 -17.81 2.05 -16.57
CA TRP A 18 -18.31 2.01 -15.20
C TRP A 18 -19.74 2.51 -15.23
N SER A 19 -20.69 1.60 -15.05
CA SER A 19 -22.10 1.94 -14.84
C SER A 19 -22.27 2.42 -13.40
N SER A 20 -22.59 3.70 -13.29
CA SER A 20 -23.02 4.35 -12.07
C SER A 20 -24.50 4.06 -11.84
N ASP A 21 -24.85 2.85 -11.40
CA ASP A 21 -26.22 2.48 -11.01
C ASP A 21 -26.19 1.28 -10.04
N PHE A 22 -25.88 1.56 -8.76
CA PHE A 22 -26.26 0.67 -7.65
C PHE A 22 -26.54 1.53 -6.41
N VAL A 23 -27.58 2.36 -6.52
CA VAL A 23 -28.28 2.89 -5.35
C VAL A 23 -29.75 2.67 -5.64
N GLU A 24 -30.28 1.52 -5.22
CA GLU A 24 -31.63 1.41 -4.72
C GLU A 24 -31.88 0.02 -4.11
N LYS A 25 -32.58 0.03 -2.97
CA LYS A 25 -33.31 -1.10 -2.37
C LYS A 25 -32.55 -1.98 -1.38
N PHE A 26 -32.39 -1.46 -0.16
CA PHE A 26 -32.60 -2.28 1.04
C PHE A 26 -33.81 -1.74 1.80
N GLY A 27 -34.89 -2.52 1.72
CA GLY A 27 -36.12 -2.29 2.48
C GLY A 27 -35.94 -2.67 3.95
N SER A 28 -36.62 -1.92 4.80
CA SER A 28 -36.65 -2.02 6.26
C SER A 28 -37.08 -3.40 6.76
N ALA A 29 -36.34 -3.94 7.71
CA ALA A 29 -36.80 -4.95 8.65
C ALA A 29 -36.40 -4.51 10.07
N SER A 30 -37.42 -4.27 10.90
CA SER A 30 -37.33 -4.02 12.33
C SER A 30 -37.36 -5.35 13.06
N LEU A 31 -36.47 -5.59 14.03
CA LEU A 31 -36.67 -6.54 15.14
C LEU A 31 -35.74 -6.20 16.32
N ASP A 32 -36.39 -5.71 17.37
CA ASP A 32 -36.13 -5.72 18.81
C ASP A 32 -34.71 -5.62 19.40
N SER A 33 -34.60 -4.59 20.25
CA SER A 33 -33.58 -4.35 21.25
C SER A 33 -33.60 -5.45 22.32
N ILE A 34 -32.47 -6.15 22.46
CA ILE A 34 -32.07 -6.75 23.74
C ILE A 34 -30.69 -6.20 24.08
N GLU A 35 -30.73 -5.08 24.79
CA GLU A 35 -29.64 -4.54 25.58
C GLU A 35 -29.43 -5.45 26.80
N GLY A 36 -28.21 -5.96 26.98
CA GLY A 36 -27.93 -6.92 28.06
C GLY A 36 -26.49 -7.40 28.11
N VAL A 37 -25.57 -6.50 28.41
CA VAL A 37 -24.33 -6.76 29.18
C VAL A 37 -23.49 -7.96 28.71
N LEU A 38 -22.67 -7.76 27.67
CA LEU A 38 -21.36 -8.43 27.60
C LEU A 38 -20.28 -7.38 27.80
N ARG A 39 -19.68 -7.48 28.98
CA ARG A 39 -18.64 -6.63 29.55
C ARG A 39 -17.54 -6.31 28.54
N ASN A 40 -17.34 -5.01 28.35
CA ASN A 40 -16.08 -4.38 27.96
C ASN A 40 -14.93 -4.92 28.84
N ARG A 41 -14.13 -5.86 28.31
CA ARG A 41 -12.84 -6.22 28.92
C ARG A 41 -11.83 -6.81 27.91
N GLU A 42 -11.73 -6.22 26.73
CA GLU A 42 -10.67 -6.50 25.74
C GLU A 42 -10.21 -5.18 25.10
N THR A 43 -9.40 -4.37 25.80
CA THR A 43 -8.81 -3.16 25.18
C THR A 43 -7.41 -2.78 25.67
N SER A 44 -6.82 -3.47 26.65
CA SER A 44 -5.50 -3.13 27.18
C SER A 44 -4.40 -4.09 26.69
N ASP A 45 -4.65 -5.39 26.73
CA ASP A 45 -3.65 -6.42 26.43
C ASP A 45 -3.39 -6.53 24.91
N ASP A 46 -4.44 -6.56 24.09
CA ASP A 46 -4.33 -6.58 22.62
C ASP A 46 -3.55 -5.38 22.07
N ASN A 47 -3.64 -4.22 22.72
CA ASN A 47 -2.92 -3.02 22.30
C ASN A 47 -1.42 -3.13 22.61
N GLU A 48 -1.02 -3.70 23.76
CA GLU A 48 0.39 -3.96 24.08
C GLU A 48 0.99 -5.08 23.21
N TYR A 49 0.28 -6.19 23.01
CA TYR A 49 0.74 -7.26 22.12
C TYR A 49 0.90 -6.79 20.68
N ASN A 50 -0.06 -6.01 20.17
CA ASN A 50 0.04 -5.44 18.83
C ASN A 50 1.15 -4.38 18.75
N LYS A 51 1.40 -3.64 19.85
CA LYS A 51 2.51 -2.69 19.94
C LYS A 51 3.88 -3.37 19.85
N TRP A 52 4.04 -4.50 20.53
CA TRP A 52 5.29 -5.25 20.49
C TRP A 52 5.46 -6.00 19.17
N SER A 53 4.39 -6.50 18.57
CA SER A 53 4.45 -7.23 17.30
C SER A 53 4.91 -6.33 16.15
N TYR A 54 4.40 -5.10 16.04
CA TYR A 54 4.79 -4.21 14.95
C TYR A 54 6.23 -3.72 15.06
N ARG A 55 6.67 -3.41 16.28
CA ARG A 55 8.04 -2.95 16.50
C ARG A 55 9.03 -4.08 16.25
N ALA A 56 8.69 -5.31 16.65
CA ALA A 56 9.48 -6.49 16.36
C ALA A 56 9.58 -6.75 14.84
N ALA A 57 8.48 -6.62 14.09
CA ALA A 57 8.48 -6.78 12.64
C ALA A 57 9.36 -5.72 11.94
N SER A 58 9.24 -4.45 12.33
CA SER A 58 10.08 -3.35 11.85
C SER A 58 11.56 -3.57 12.15
N ARG A 59 11.89 -3.96 13.39
CA ARG A 59 13.26 -4.30 13.81
C ARG A 59 13.81 -5.48 13.01
N THR A 60 13.00 -6.53 12.81
CA THR A 60 13.42 -7.72 12.05
C THR A 60 13.79 -7.35 10.61
N LEU A 61 12.95 -6.56 9.94
CA LEU A 61 13.24 -6.09 8.60
C LEU A 61 14.49 -5.19 8.56
N TRP A 62 14.66 -4.31 9.55
CA TRP A 62 15.83 -3.43 9.66
C TRP A 62 17.14 -4.21 9.81
N MET A 63 17.17 -5.17 10.74
CA MET A 63 18.38 -5.91 11.09
C MET A 63 18.75 -6.96 10.06
N THR A 64 17.77 -7.71 9.55
CA THR A 64 18.01 -8.87 8.68
C THR A 64 17.81 -8.56 7.20
N GLY A 65 17.17 -7.44 6.88
CA GLY A 65 16.71 -7.13 5.53
C GLY A 65 15.56 -8.04 5.06
N MET A 66 14.95 -8.85 5.93
CA MET A 66 13.92 -9.82 5.57
C MET A 66 12.75 -9.82 6.56
N LEU A 67 11.53 -10.03 6.07
CA LEU A 67 10.33 -10.22 6.90
C LEU A 67 9.39 -11.25 6.26
N SER A 68 9.32 -12.43 6.86
CA SER A 68 8.42 -13.52 6.43
C SER A 68 7.06 -13.43 7.10
N GLU A 69 7.04 -13.02 8.38
CA GLU A 69 5.80 -12.88 9.16
C GLU A 69 4.84 -11.84 8.54
N PRO A 70 3.55 -11.92 8.86
CA PRO A 70 2.58 -10.93 8.42
C PRO A 70 2.94 -9.52 8.89
N ILE A 71 2.68 -8.50 8.06
CA ILE A 71 2.86 -7.09 8.45
C ILE A 71 1.70 -6.64 9.35
N PRO A 72 1.94 -6.31 10.64
CA PRO A 72 0.91 -5.81 11.55
C PRO A 72 0.67 -4.29 11.39
N ASN A 73 -0.44 -3.80 11.96
CA ASN A 73 -0.70 -2.36 12.04
C ASN A 73 0.34 -1.69 12.97
N GLY A 74 0.84 -0.53 12.57
CA GLY A 74 1.93 0.18 13.24
C GLY A 74 3.31 -0.18 12.70
N PHE A 75 3.43 -1.18 11.81
CA PHE A 75 4.70 -1.49 11.17
C PHE A 75 5.19 -0.29 10.38
N TYR A 76 6.48 0.02 10.51
CA TYR A 76 7.12 1.08 9.77
C TYR A 76 8.45 0.61 9.16
N SER A 77 8.77 1.20 8.03
CA SER A 77 9.95 0.87 7.23
C SER A 77 10.74 2.15 6.99
N VAL A 78 11.97 2.22 7.51
CA VAL A 78 12.86 3.40 7.41
C VAL A 78 13.92 3.19 6.33
N VAL A 79 14.09 4.11 5.37
CA VAL A 79 15.16 3.94 4.36
C VAL A 79 16.47 3.92 5.12
N PRO A 80 17.27 2.84 5.02
CA PRO A 80 18.54 2.81 5.70
C PRO A 80 19.49 3.80 5.00
N ASP A 81 19.73 4.93 5.64
CA ASP A 81 20.81 5.86 5.29
C ASP A 81 22.05 5.45 6.09
N LYS A 82 23.25 5.59 5.48
CA LYS A 82 24.53 5.33 6.16
C LYS A 82 24.60 6.10 7.48
N LYS A 83 24.19 7.37 7.47
CA LYS A 83 24.15 8.22 8.69
C LYS A 83 23.19 7.69 9.74
N LEU A 84 22.04 7.15 9.33
CA LEU A 84 21.06 6.63 10.28
C LEU A 84 21.55 5.34 10.94
N LYS A 85 22.24 4.47 10.18
CA LYS A 85 22.87 3.26 10.72
C LYS A 85 24.07 3.55 11.62
N GLU A 86 24.77 4.66 11.40
CA GLU A 86 25.84 5.12 12.29
C GLU A 86 25.31 5.69 13.61
N LEU A 87 24.13 6.33 13.58
CA LEU A 87 23.51 6.92 14.77
C LEU A 87 22.73 5.92 15.62
N PHE A 88 22.20 4.86 15.01
CA PHE A 88 21.34 3.89 15.70
C PHE A 88 21.75 2.44 15.43
N GLU A 89 22.11 1.72 16.49
CA GLU A 89 22.37 0.27 16.44
C GLU A 89 21.09 -0.54 16.20
N ASP A 90 19.94 -0.01 16.62
CA ASP A 90 18.61 -0.60 16.45
C ASP A 90 17.72 0.34 15.62
N ILE A 91 16.56 -0.14 15.13
CA ILE A 91 15.64 0.73 14.40
C ILE A 91 15.12 1.85 15.34
N PRO A 92 15.29 3.13 14.96
CA PRO A 92 14.76 4.24 15.76
C PRO A 92 13.24 4.18 15.85
N THR A 93 12.69 4.69 16.95
CA THR A 93 11.26 4.89 17.16
C THR A 93 10.70 5.94 16.21
N LEU A 94 9.37 5.95 16.05
CA LEU A 94 8.71 6.96 15.23
C LEU A 94 8.94 8.37 15.81
N GLU A 95 8.93 8.49 17.14
CA GLU A 95 9.19 9.73 17.86
C GLU A 95 10.62 10.25 17.64
N GLU A 96 11.63 9.37 17.70
CA GLU A 96 13.03 9.73 17.40
C GLU A 96 13.18 10.14 15.93
N LEU A 97 12.54 9.44 15.00
CA LEU A 97 12.54 9.79 13.58
C LEU A 97 11.90 11.16 13.31
N HIS A 98 10.85 11.50 14.06
CA HIS A 98 10.24 12.82 14.03
C HIS A 98 11.16 13.90 14.63
N ALA A 99 11.91 13.60 15.68
CA ALA A 99 12.89 14.54 16.25
C ALA A 99 14.03 14.86 15.25
N LEU A 100 14.53 13.86 14.53
CA LEU A 100 15.58 14.02 13.51
C LEU A 100 15.16 14.92 12.35
N GLU A 101 13.86 15.00 12.05
CA GLU A 101 13.34 15.92 11.04
C GLU A 101 13.63 17.39 11.39
N PHE A 102 13.64 17.74 12.68
CA PHE A 102 13.99 19.09 13.15
C PHE A 102 15.50 19.38 13.07
N ASP A 103 16.34 18.34 13.11
CA ASP A 103 17.80 18.43 12.95
C ASP A 103 18.26 18.39 11.48
N GLY A 104 17.31 18.45 10.53
CA GLY A 104 17.57 18.44 9.09
C GLY A 104 17.87 17.06 8.49
N LEU A 105 17.82 15.99 9.30
CA LEU A 105 17.98 14.60 8.88
C LEU A 105 16.60 13.97 8.62
N ARG A 106 16.06 14.18 7.41
CA ARG A 106 14.74 13.64 7.04
C ARG A 106 14.85 12.20 6.52
N ALA A 107 14.53 11.23 7.38
CA ALA A 107 14.38 9.84 6.98
C ALA A 107 13.09 9.64 6.14
N ASP A 108 13.16 8.81 5.10
CA ASP A 108 11.98 8.37 4.35
C ASP A 108 11.38 7.13 5.04
N VAL A 109 10.22 7.33 5.67
CA VAL A 109 9.55 6.34 6.52
C VAL A 109 8.17 6.02 5.96
N ILE A 110 7.93 4.73 5.71
CA ILE A 110 6.63 4.23 5.29
C ILE A 110 5.96 3.56 6.49
N LEU A 111 4.82 4.07 6.92
CA LEU A 111 3.99 3.54 7.99
C LEU A 111 2.82 2.72 7.42
N VAL A 112 2.57 1.56 7.99
CA VAL A 112 1.47 0.65 7.63
C VAL A 112 0.51 0.58 8.81
N ASP A 113 -0.64 1.21 8.69
CA ASP A 113 -1.69 1.20 9.72
C ASP A 113 -3.06 1.27 9.05
N ALA A 114 -3.72 0.13 8.88
CA ALA A 114 -5.04 0.07 8.26
C ALA A 114 -6.15 0.65 9.16
N GLY A 115 -5.90 0.85 10.46
CA GLY A 115 -6.83 1.52 11.36
C GLY A 115 -6.88 3.03 11.11
N LYS A 116 -5.74 3.62 10.71
CA LYS A 116 -5.63 5.06 10.41
C LYS A 116 -5.69 5.35 8.90
N ASP A 117 -5.26 4.44 8.06
CA ASP A 117 -5.23 4.59 6.60
C ASP A 117 -6.43 3.92 5.92
N LYS A 118 -7.48 4.70 5.70
CA LYS A 118 -8.73 4.23 5.06
C LYS A 118 -8.50 3.68 3.65
N LYS A 119 -7.56 4.23 2.88
CA LYS A 119 -7.26 3.73 1.53
C LYS A 119 -6.63 2.33 1.60
N LEU A 120 -5.70 2.13 2.54
CA LEU A 120 -5.13 0.81 2.78
C LEU A 120 -6.19 -0.19 3.23
N SER A 121 -7.11 0.21 4.13
CA SER A 121 -8.23 -0.64 4.55
C SER A 121 -9.11 -1.05 3.37
N MET A 122 -9.45 -0.13 2.46
CA MET A 122 -10.22 -0.44 1.26
C MET A 122 -9.48 -1.42 0.33
N LEU A 123 -8.16 -1.25 0.13
CA LEU A 123 -7.36 -2.18 -0.68
C LEU A 123 -7.35 -3.60 -0.09
N LYS A 124 -7.26 -3.72 1.25
CA LYS A 124 -7.35 -5.02 1.95
C LYS A 124 -8.71 -5.69 1.73
N GLN A 125 -9.81 -4.94 1.81
CA GLN A 125 -11.15 -5.48 1.54
C GLN A 125 -11.31 -5.89 0.07
N LEU A 126 -10.82 -5.07 -0.85
CA LEU A 126 -10.89 -5.33 -2.28
C LEU A 126 -10.13 -6.60 -2.67
N ILE A 127 -8.91 -6.82 -2.16
CA ILE A 127 -8.16 -8.02 -2.51
C ILE A 127 -8.86 -9.30 -2.02
N VAL A 128 -9.45 -9.28 -0.83
CA VAL A 128 -10.25 -10.40 -0.30
C VAL A 128 -11.41 -10.73 -1.24
N ALA A 129 -12.12 -9.72 -1.75
CA ALA A 129 -13.18 -9.92 -2.72
C ALA A 129 -12.67 -10.48 -4.06
N LEU A 130 -11.55 -9.96 -4.57
CA LEU A 130 -10.98 -10.34 -5.87
C LEU A 130 -10.43 -11.77 -5.91
N VAL A 131 -9.98 -12.32 -4.78
CA VAL A 131 -9.41 -13.66 -4.70
C VAL A 131 -10.37 -14.70 -4.14
N LYS A 132 -11.60 -14.31 -3.82
CA LYS A 132 -12.66 -15.23 -3.38
C LYS A 132 -12.85 -16.33 -4.43
N GLY A 133 -12.68 -17.58 -4.02
CA GLY A 133 -12.75 -18.75 -4.90
C GLY A 133 -11.50 -19.04 -5.74
N LEU A 134 -10.40 -18.31 -5.55
CA LEU A 134 -9.10 -18.54 -6.21
C LEU A 134 -8.05 -19.20 -5.31
N ASN A 135 -8.44 -19.62 -4.10
CA ASN A 135 -7.59 -20.15 -3.04
C ASN A 135 -6.79 -21.42 -3.43
N SER A 136 -7.25 -22.22 -4.38
CA SER A 136 -6.48 -23.36 -4.92
C SER A 136 -5.49 -22.98 -6.03
N ASN A 137 -5.42 -21.71 -6.41
CA ASN A 137 -4.57 -21.22 -7.51
C ASN A 137 -3.70 -20.03 -7.06
N PRO A 138 -2.54 -20.30 -6.43
CA PRO A 138 -1.63 -19.25 -5.96
C PRO A 138 -1.18 -18.29 -7.06
N ALA A 139 -0.99 -18.77 -8.30
CA ALA A 139 -0.59 -17.94 -9.43
C ALA A 139 -1.67 -16.91 -9.79
N ALA A 140 -2.95 -17.29 -9.75
CA ALA A 140 -4.07 -16.38 -9.97
C ALA A 140 -4.17 -15.33 -8.85
N VAL A 141 -3.95 -15.73 -7.59
CA VAL A 141 -3.90 -14.81 -6.44
C VAL A 141 -2.77 -13.80 -6.60
N ILE A 142 -1.55 -14.25 -6.92
CA ILE A 142 -0.38 -13.39 -7.18
C ILE A 142 -0.69 -12.39 -8.30
N LYS A 143 -1.31 -12.84 -9.40
CA LYS A 143 -1.69 -11.97 -10.52
C LYS A 143 -2.70 -10.89 -10.09
N LYS A 144 -3.67 -11.20 -9.23
CA LYS A 144 -4.62 -10.22 -8.68
C LYS A 144 -3.94 -9.20 -7.79
N ILE A 145 -3.05 -9.63 -6.89
CA ILE A 145 -2.29 -8.73 -6.02
C ILE A 145 -1.41 -7.80 -6.86
N ALA A 146 -0.62 -8.35 -7.79
CA ALA A 146 0.26 -7.59 -8.66
C ALA A 146 -0.50 -6.55 -9.50
N GLY A 147 -1.65 -6.94 -10.06
CA GLY A 147 -2.55 -6.04 -10.78
C GLY A 147 -3.03 -4.88 -9.90
N LEU A 148 -3.50 -5.19 -8.68
CA LEU A 148 -4.00 -4.17 -7.75
C LEU A 148 -2.89 -3.19 -7.31
N VAL A 149 -1.69 -3.70 -7.00
CA VAL A 149 -0.52 -2.86 -6.66
C VAL A 149 -0.12 -1.97 -7.83
N SER A 150 -0.12 -2.52 -9.06
CA SER A 150 0.19 -1.77 -10.27
C SER A 150 -0.82 -0.64 -10.46
N ASP A 151 -2.12 -0.97 -10.43
CA ASP A 151 -3.22 -0.02 -10.63
C ASP A 151 -3.20 1.11 -9.59
N PHE A 152 -2.94 0.77 -8.33
CA PHE A 152 -2.88 1.76 -7.24
C PHE A 152 -1.78 2.81 -7.44
N TYR A 153 -0.61 2.40 -7.96
CA TYR A 153 0.54 3.29 -8.19
C TYR A 153 0.69 3.71 -9.67
N LYS A 154 -0.33 3.53 -10.51
CA LYS A 154 -0.31 4.03 -11.90
C LYS A 154 -0.24 5.55 -11.89
N ARG A 155 0.63 6.12 -12.74
CA ARG A 155 0.63 7.56 -13.00
C ARG A 155 -0.62 7.88 -13.83
N PRO A 156 -1.40 8.91 -13.50
CA PRO A 156 -2.32 9.48 -14.47
C PRO A 156 -1.49 9.87 -15.70
N ASN A 157 -1.86 9.36 -16.87
CA ASN A 157 -1.26 9.80 -18.13
C ASN A 157 -1.60 11.29 -18.32
N LEU A 158 -0.74 12.18 -17.82
CA LEU A 158 -0.71 13.55 -18.28
C LEU A 158 -0.11 13.49 -19.68
N GLU A 159 -0.96 13.68 -20.70
CA GLU A 159 -0.54 13.97 -22.06
C GLU A 159 0.65 14.95 -22.03
N PRO A 160 1.75 14.67 -22.74
CA PRO A 160 2.93 15.52 -22.75
C PRO A 160 2.59 16.82 -23.50
N SER A 161 2.07 17.82 -22.79
CA SER A 161 2.01 19.19 -23.32
C SER A 161 3.46 19.69 -23.46
N PRO A 162 3.94 20.13 -24.64
CA PRO A 162 5.36 20.38 -24.90
C PRO A 162 6.00 21.52 -24.08
N ASN A 163 5.22 22.27 -23.28
CA ASN A 163 5.64 23.56 -22.74
C ASN A 163 5.95 23.59 -21.23
N LYS A 164 6.22 22.44 -20.59
CA LYS A 164 6.69 22.40 -19.19
C LYS A 164 7.78 21.34 -18.92
N ALA A 165 8.57 20.98 -19.93
CA ALA A 165 9.63 19.96 -19.83
C ALA A 165 10.93 20.46 -19.15
N ALA A 166 10.84 21.39 -18.20
CA ALA A 166 12.01 21.95 -17.54
C ALA A 166 11.76 22.40 -16.09
N LEU A 167 11.05 21.62 -15.26
CA LEU A 167 11.17 21.74 -13.79
C LEU A 167 10.51 20.63 -12.93
N GLU A 168 10.13 19.47 -13.47
CA GLU A 168 9.49 18.43 -12.65
C GLU A 168 10.12 17.05 -12.79
N ASP A 169 11.41 17.02 -13.12
CA ASP A 169 12.22 15.83 -12.95
C ASP A 169 13.02 15.94 -11.66
N HIS A 170 12.66 15.02 -10.76
CA HIS A 170 13.46 14.49 -9.65
C HIS A 170 13.32 15.25 -8.31
N VAL A 171 12.85 14.52 -7.30
CA VAL A 171 12.96 14.87 -5.86
C VAL A 171 12.00 15.95 -5.33
N SER A 172 10.69 15.78 -5.47
CA SER A 172 9.74 16.58 -4.68
C SER A 172 8.69 15.69 -4.00
N GLY A 173 8.76 15.60 -2.67
CA GLY A 173 7.58 15.33 -1.83
C GLY A 173 7.69 14.27 -0.72
N ASN A 174 8.54 13.25 -0.84
CA ASN A 174 8.45 12.08 0.05
C ASN A 174 9.49 12.08 1.18
N ARG A 175 9.53 13.14 1.99
CA ARG A 175 10.41 13.17 3.18
C ARG A 175 9.54 13.20 4.43
N GLY A 176 9.92 12.45 5.47
CA GLY A 176 9.13 12.27 6.69
C GLY A 176 8.28 10.99 6.68
N VAL A 177 7.44 10.85 7.71
CA VAL A 177 6.57 9.68 7.90
C VAL A 177 5.33 9.76 7.00
N GLN A 178 5.15 8.75 6.15
CA GLN A 178 4.00 8.65 5.26
C GLN A 178 3.26 7.33 5.41
N MET A 179 1.93 7.41 5.47
CA MET A 179 1.07 6.23 5.40
C MET A 179 1.12 5.59 4.01
N LEU A 180 1.25 4.27 3.96
CA LEU A 180 1.45 3.50 2.73
C LEU A 180 0.42 3.82 1.63
N GLY A 181 -0.87 3.89 1.97
CA GLY A 181 -1.96 4.19 1.06
C GLY A 181 -2.09 5.68 0.69
N GLN A 182 -1.28 6.56 1.27
CA GLN A 182 -1.24 7.98 0.91
C GLN A 182 -0.09 8.33 -0.03
N ILE A 183 0.81 7.39 -0.28
CA ILE A 183 1.92 7.55 -1.22
C ILE A 183 1.36 7.59 -2.65
N LYS A 184 1.51 8.73 -3.33
CA LYS A 184 0.97 8.93 -4.69
C LYS A 184 1.80 8.22 -5.77
N HIS A 185 3.12 8.29 -5.65
CA HIS A 185 4.05 7.74 -6.62
C HIS A 185 4.94 6.73 -5.91
N GLY A 186 4.60 5.46 -6.04
CA GLY A 186 5.34 4.39 -5.37
C GLY A 186 6.63 4.08 -6.12
N SER A 187 7.78 4.19 -5.48
CA SER A 187 9.00 3.50 -5.93
C SER A 187 8.88 1.99 -5.69
N CYS A 188 9.96 1.22 -5.88
CA CYS A 188 9.96 -0.22 -5.63
C CYS A 188 9.52 -0.59 -4.19
N ARG A 189 9.90 0.25 -3.22
CA ARG A 189 9.71 0.00 -1.80
C ARG A 189 8.24 0.02 -1.34
N PRO A 190 7.46 1.11 -1.52
CA PRO A 190 6.04 1.12 -1.17
C PRO A 190 5.25 0.07 -1.97
N ARG A 191 5.62 -0.20 -3.22
CA ARG A 191 5.01 -1.29 -4.02
C ARG A 191 5.24 -2.66 -3.39
N ALA A 192 6.46 -2.96 -2.96
CA ALA A 192 6.80 -4.23 -2.32
C ALA A 192 6.10 -4.41 -0.96
N ILE A 193 6.06 -3.34 -0.15
CA ILE A 193 5.34 -3.35 1.13
C ILE A 193 3.85 -3.56 0.90
N LEU A 194 3.23 -2.85 -0.05
CA LEU A 194 1.81 -3.03 -0.36
C LEU A 194 1.51 -4.43 -0.87
N PHE A 195 2.36 -4.99 -1.73
CA PHE A 195 2.22 -6.38 -2.17
C PHE A 195 2.21 -7.34 -0.98
N LYS A 196 3.19 -7.21 -0.06
CA LYS A 196 3.28 -8.04 1.14
C LYS A 196 2.04 -7.90 2.02
N VAL A 197 1.57 -6.67 2.31
CA VAL A 197 0.35 -6.43 3.09
C VAL A 197 -0.88 -7.12 2.49
N LEU A 198 -1.05 -7.02 1.17
CA LEU A 198 -2.19 -7.64 0.48
C LEU A 198 -2.08 -9.17 0.43
N ALA A 199 -0.87 -9.71 0.25
CA ALA A 199 -0.61 -11.14 0.32
C ALA A 199 -0.90 -11.71 1.71
N ASP A 200 -0.43 -11.05 2.77
CA ASP A 200 -0.71 -11.42 4.16
C ASP A 200 -2.20 -11.41 4.47
N THR A 201 -2.93 -10.41 3.94
CA THR A 201 -4.39 -10.28 4.12
C THR A 201 -5.16 -11.48 3.59
N VAL A 202 -4.65 -12.15 2.55
CA VAL A 202 -5.31 -13.31 1.92
C VAL A 202 -4.61 -14.64 2.25
N GLY A 203 -3.67 -14.63 3.20
CA GLY A 203 -2.95 -15.82 3.64
C GLY A 203 -1.97 -16.38 2.60
N LEU A 204 -1.52 -15.57 1.64
CA LEU A 204 -0.50 -15.99 0.67
C LEU A 204 0.89 -15.90 1.30
N ALA A 205 1.56 -17.04 1.44
CA ALA A 205 2.93 -17.11 1.94
C ALA A 205 3.88 -16.32 1.01
N CYS A 206 4.52 -15.29 1.55
CA CYS A 206 5.51 -14.48 0.85
C CYS A 206 6.45 -13.79 1.85
N ARG A 207 7.59 -13.30 1.38
CA ARG A 207 8.62 -12.64 2.20
C ARG A 207 8.99 -11.30 1.59
N LEU A 208 9.04 -10.26 2.43
CA LEU A 208 9.57 -8.96 2.06
C LEU A 208 11.09 -8.96 2.25
N THR A 209 11.83 -8.46 1.26
CA THR A 209 13.29 -8.39 1.30
C THR A 209 13.79 -7.01 0.90
N VAL A 210 14.80 -6.49 1.60
CA VAL A 210 15.48 -5.23 1.29
C VAL A 210 16.76 -5.56 0.52
N GLY A 211 16.86 -5.06 -0.71
CA GLY A 211 18.12 -5.11 -1.47
C GLY A 211 19.09 -4.05 -0.96
N LEU A 212 20.37 -4.41 -0.82
CA LEU A 212 21.43 -3.41 -0.68
C LEU A 212 21.70 -2.82 -2.07
N PRO A 213 21.94 -1.49 -2.18
CA PRO A 213 22.56 -0.98 -3.38
C PRO A 213 23.91 -1.68 -3.50
N THR A 214 24.11 -2.46 -4.57
CA THR A 214 25.44 -2.90 -4.95
C THR A 214 26.27 -1.65 -5.11
N GLU A 215 27.25 -1.45 -4.22
CA GLU A 215 28.29 -0.43 -4.39
C GLU A 215 28.85 -0.65 -5.79
N GLY A 216 28.47 0.23 -6.72
CA GLY A 216 28.86 0.14 -8.11
C GLY A 216 30.34 0.43 -8.18
N SER A 217 31.16 -0.62 -8.23
CA SER A 217 32.52 -0.53 -8.74
C SER A 217 32.44 -0.23 -10.24
N PHE A 218 32.44 1.06 -10.59
CA PHE A 218 32.82 1.53 -11.92
C PHE A 218 34.32 1.81 -11.95
#